data_AF-A9BSR9-F1
#
_entry.id   AF-A9BSR9-F1
#
_cell.length_a   1.000
_cell.length_b   1.000
_cell.length_c   1.000
_cell.angle_alpha   90.00
_cell.angle_beta   90.00
_cell.angle_gamma   90.00
#
_symmetry.space_group_name_H-M   'P 1'
#
loop_
_entity.id
_entity.type
_entity.pdbx_description
1 polymer ?
#
loop_
_entity_poly.entity_id
_entity_poly.type
_entity_poly.pdbx_seq_one_letter_code
_entity_poly.pdbx_strand_id
1 'polypeptide(L)'
;MIGVAMRYEYIAEILNKIFLELKEQRDIYEKYPNGILDFDVQMRNLDEYINSADEFGVAYEIIVVLLEKYSFKISGGNAVGLLEIGLVFGFKTSRDVDAQYSRR
;
A
#
# COMPACT_ATOMS: atom_id res chain seq x y z
N MET A 1 0.49 -4.28 25.81
CA MET A 1 -0.73 -4.23 24.97
C MET A 1 -0.99 -2.86 24.36
N ILE A 2 -0.77 -1.72 25.05
CA ILE A 2 -1.02 -0.36 24.51
C ILE A 2 -0.19 -0.04 23.25
N GLY A 3 1.09 -0.41 23.21
CA GLY A 3 1.97 -0.08 22.07
C GLY A 3 1.72 -0.87 20.78
N VAL A 4 0.94 -1.96 20.82
CA VAL A 4 0.58 -2.74 19.62
C VAL A 4 -0.68 -2.17 18.98
N ALA A 5 -1.69 -1.84 19.78
CA ALA A 5 -2.92 -1.19 19.29
C ALA A 5 -2.62 0.17 18.63
N MET A 6 -1.80 1.02 19.27
CA MET A 6 -1.40 2.31 18.67
C MET A 6 -0.60 2.13 17.36
N ARG A 7 0.09 1.00 17.18
CA ARG A 7 0.81 0.70 15.94
C ARG A 7 -0.16 0.33 14.82
N TYR A 8 -1.22 -0.43 15.11
CA TYR A 8 -2.25 -0.77 14.13
C TYR A 8 -3.07 0.44 13.70
N GLU A 9 -3.45 1.31 14.64
CA GLU A 9 -4.13 2.59 14.34
C GLU A 9 -3.28 3.47 13.41
N TYR A 10 -1.99 3.59 13.70
CA TYR A 10 -1.06 4.33 12.84
C TYR A 10 -0.98 3.76 11.41
N ILE A 11 -0.83 2.43 11.28
CA ILE A 11 -0.78 1.75 9.99
C ILE A 11 -2.07 2.01 9.20
N ALA A 12 -3.23 1.79 9.83
CA ALA A 12 -4.52 1.98 9.20
C ALA A 12 -4.74 3.44 8.74
N GLU A 13 -4.32 4.42 9.56
CA GLU A 13 -4.42 5.84 9.23
C GLU A 13 -3.61 6.20 7.97
N ILE A 14 -2.35 5.78 7.91
CA ILE A 14 -1.48 6.09 6.77
C ILE A 14 -1.95 5.36 5.51
N LEU A 15 -2.31 4.08 5.62
CA LEU A 15 -2.83 3.33 4.46
C LEU A 15 -4.12 3.96 3.92
N ASN A 16 -5.03 4.43 4.80
CA ASN A 16 -6.23 5.14 4.38
C ASN A 16 -5.91 6.47 3.67
N LYS A 17 -4.96 7.25 4.18
CA LYS A 17 -4.53 8.51 3.53
C LYS A 17 -4.00 8.24 2.12
N ILE A 18 -3.17 7.21 1.96
CA ILE A 18 -2.65 6.82 0.64
C ILE A 18 -3.78 6.32 -0.26
N PHE A 19 -4.66 5.46 0.25
CA PHE A 19 -5.81 4.97 -0.52
C PHE A 19 -6.65 6.12 -1.09
N LEU A 20 -6.95 7.15 -0.30
CA LEU A 20 -7.69 8.31 -0.78
C LEU A 20 -6.95 9.06 -1.90
N GLU A 21 -5.63 9.27 -1.77
CA GLU A 21 -4.82 9.89 -2.83
C GLU A 21 -4.83 9.06 -4.12
N LEU A 22 -4.75 7.73 -4.03
CA LEU A 22 -4.81 6.84 -5.20
C LEU A 22 -6.19 6.89 -5.86
N LYS A 23 -7.26 6.89 -5.05
CA LYS A 23 -8.65 6.90 -5.52
C LYS A 23 -8.99 8.15 -6.33
N GLU A 24 -8.36 9.28 -6.02
CA GLU A 24 -8.53 10.55 -6.75
C GLU A 24 -7.84 10.57 -8.14
N GLN A 25 -6.97 9.59 -8.43
CA GLN A 25 -6.14 9.54 -9.65
C GLN A 25 -6.62 8.48 -10.66
N ARG A 26 -7.94 8.40 -10.90
CA ARG A 26 -8.55 7.42 -11.83
C ARG A 26 -7.94 7.46 -13.24
N ASP A 27 -7.56 8.65 -13.71
CA ASP A 27 -7.03 8.87 -15.05
C ASP A 27 -5.66 8.20 -15.30
N ILE A 28 -4.94 7.85 -14.23
CA ILE A 28 -3.68 7.09 -14.32
C ILE A 28 -3.94 5.64 -14.69
N TYR A 29 -5.03 5.06 -14.19
CA TYR A 29 -5.37 3.66 -14.44
C TYR A 29 -5.87 3.43 -15.87
N GLU A 30 -6.70 4.35 -16.39
CA GLU A 30 -7.28 4.26 -17.74
C GLU A 30 -6.24 4.31 -18.88
N LYS A 31 -4.99 4.67 -18.59
CA LYS A 31 -3.89 4.80 -19.55
C LYS A 31 -3.10 3.51 -19.80
N TYR A 32 -3.38 2.40 -19.12
CA TYR A 32 -2.57 1.18 -19.17
C TYR A 32 -3.38 -0.10 -19.52
N PRO A 33 -2.76 -1.14 -20.09
CA PRO A 33 -3.39 -2.02 -21.09
C PRO A 33 -4.38 -3.05 -20.51
N ASN A 34 -5.29 -3.49 -21.40
CA ASN A 34 -6.33 -4.50 -21.17
C ASN A 34 -5.80 -5.78 -20.49
N GLY A 35 -6.43 -6.19 -19.39
CA GLY A 35 -6.13 -7.42 -18.64
C GLY A 35 -5.97 -7.23 -17.12
N ILE A 36 -6.09 -6.01 -16.61
CA ILE A 36 -5.95 -5.68 -15.19
C ILE A 36 -7.34 -5.54 -14.54
N LEU A 37 -7.42 -5.88 -13.25
CA LEU A 37 -8.57 -5.72 -12.36
C LEU A 37 -9.06 -4.27 -12.38
N ASP A 38 -10.28 -4.04 -12.89
CA ASP A 38 -10.93 -2.73 -12.99
C ASP A 38 -10.63 -1.80 -11.80
N PHE A 39 -10.35 -0.53 -12.07
CA PHE A 39 -9.92 0.45 -11.05
C PHE A 39 -10.89 0.48 -9.86
N ASP A 40 -12.19 0.52 -10.13
CA ASP A 40 -13.20 0.64 -9.08
C ASP A 40 -13.24 -0.65 -8.22
N VAL A 41 -12.93 -1.81 -8.82
CA VAL A 41 -12.74 -3.07 -8.07
C VAL A 41 -11.45 -3.06 -7.27
N GLN A 42 -10.33 -2.60 -7.85
CA GLN A 42 -9.04 -2.52 -7.16
C GLN A 42 -9.12 -1.60 -5.94
N MET A 43 -9.80 -0.45 -6.07
CA MET A 43 -10.02 0.49 -4.97
C MET A 43 -10.97 -0.07 -3.91
N ARG A 44 -12.01 -0.81 -4.30
CA ARG A 44 -12.91 -1.48 -3.36
C ARG A 44 -12.18 -2.55 -2.54
N ASN A 45 -11.37 -3.39 -3.19
CA ASN A 45 -10.60 -4.41 -2.49
C ASN A 45 -9.61 -3.76 -1.49
N LEU A 46 -8.96 -2.66 -1.90
CA LEU A 46 -8.04 -1.94 -1.02
C LEU A 46 -8.75 -1.37 0.21
N ASP A 47 -9.95 -0.79 0.04
CA ASP A 47 -10.80 -0.34 1.14
C ASP A 47 -11.20 -1.49 2.08
N GLU A 48 -11.57 -2.65 1.54
CA GLU A 48 -11.91 -3.84 2.33
C GLU A 48 -10.72 -4.31 3.18
N TYR A 49 -9.53 -4.42 2.60
CA TYR A 49 -8.32 -4.84 3.32
C TYR A 49 -7.94 -3.88 4.44
N ILE A 50 -8.13 -2.57 4.25
CA ILE A 50 -7.77 -1.56 5.24
C ILE A 50 -8.84 -1.44 6.33
N ASN A 51 -10.12 -1.38 5.96
CA ASN A 51 -11.18 -0.93 6.85
C ASN A 51 -12.12 -2.04 7.35
N SER A 52 -12.09 -3.22 6.74
CA SER A 52 -13.03 -4.32 7.07
C SER A 52 -12.33 -5.60 7.52
N ALA A 53 -11.21 -5.94 6.89
CA ALA A 53 -10.52 -7.22 7.10
C ALA A 53 -9.27 -7.13 8.00
N ASP A 54 -8.83 -5.91 8.36
CA ASP A 54 -7.57 -5.66 9.08
C ASP A 54 -6.32 -6.32 8.40
N GLU A 55 -6.38 -6.53 7.08
CA GLU A 55 -5.32 -7.14 6.27
C GLU A 55 -4.31 -6.11 5.78
N PHE A 56 -3.75 -5.32 6.71
CA PHE A 56 -2.87 -4.19 6.40
C PHE A 56 -1.62 -4.56 5.58
N GLY A 57 -1.08 -5.76 5.77
CA GLY A 57 0.05 -6.25 4.99
C GLY A 57 -0.31 -6.45 3.52
N VAL A 58 -1.50 -6.95 3.22
CA VAL A 58 -1.99 -7.13 1.85
C VAL A 58 -2.24 -5.77 1.20
N ALA A 59 -2.88 -4.85 1.93
CA ALA A 59 -3.10 -3.49 1.46
C ALA A 59 -1.78 -2.76 1.13
N TYR A 60 -0.77 -2.88 2.00
CA TYR A 60 0.56 -2.33 1.78
C TYR A 60 1.20 -2.86 0.49
N GLU A 61 1.23 -4.17 0.29
CA GLU A 61 1.83 -4.79 -0.90
C GLU A 61 1.13 -4.34 -2.18
N ILE A 62 -0.20 -4.26 -2.17
CA ILE A 62 -0.99 -3.76 -3.30
C ILE A 62 -0.61 -2.31 -3.61
N ILE A 63 -0.57 -1.43 -2.59
CA ILE A 63 -0.19 -0.02 -2.78
C ILE A 63 1.21 0.10 -3.38
N VAL A 64 2.19 -0.66 -2.87
CA VAL A 64 3.56 -0.67 -3.42
C VAL A 64 3.55 -1.09 -4.89
N VAL A 65 2.88 -2.20 -5.21
CA VAL A 65 2.78 -2.68 -6.61
C VAL A 65 2.12 -1.63 -7.51
N LEU A 66 1.09 -0.93 -7.04
CA LEU A 66 0.44 0.14 -7.82
C LEU A 66 1.41 1.30 -8.09
N LEU A 67 2.20 1.70 -7.09
CA LEU A 67 3.19 2.78 -7.21
C LEU A 67 4.40 2.39 -8.07
N GLU A 68 4.79 1.11 -8.07
CA GLU A 68 5.89 0.60 -8.90
C GLU A 68 5.49 0.47 -10.37
N LYS A 69 4.25 0.03 -10.64
CA LYS A 69 3.79 -0.30 -11.99
C LYS A 69 3.17 0.89 -12.71
N TYR A 70 2.57 1.82 -11.99
CA TYR A 70 1.81 2.93 -12.57
C TYR A 70 2.29 4.26 -12.02
N SER A 71 2.03 5.34 -12.76
CA SER A 71 2.50 6.69 -12.43
C SER A 71 1.64 7.39 -11.36
N PHE A 72 1.11 6.63 -10.39
CA PHE A 72 0.42 7.20 -9.23
C PHE A 72 1.39 8.07 -8.43
N LYS A 73 0.85 9.14 -7.85
CA LYS A 73 1.61 10.03 -6.96
C LYS A 73 0.99 10.02 -5.58
N ILE A 74 1.83 10.09 -4.57
CA ILE A 74 1.42 10.27 -3.18
C ILE A 74 2.13 11.48 -2.60
N SER A 75 1.57 12.08 -1.56
CA SER A 75 2.24 13.17 -0.86
C SER A 75 3.53 12.69 -0.18
N GLY A 76 4.48 13.59 0.01
CA GLY A 76 5.77 13.25 0.63
C GLY A 76 5.61 12.68 2.05
N GLY A 77 4.66 13.20 2.83
CA GLY A 77 4.35 12.68 4.17
C GLY A 77 3.85 11.23 4.12
N ASN A 78 2.94 10.94 3.18
CA ASN A 78 2.44 9.58 2.98
C ASN A 78 3.53 8.63 2.45
N ALA A 79 4.45 9.10 1.62
CA ALA A 79 5.60 8.30 1.18
C ALA A 79 6.51 7.91 2.34
N VAL A 80 6.79 8.85 3.26
CA VAL A 80 7.55 8.55 4.48
C VAL A 80 6.78 7.55 5.37
N GLY A 81 5.48 7.76 5.58
CA GLY A 81 4.66 6.84 6.35
C GLY A 81 4.62 5.43 5.75
N LEU A 82 4.58 5.32 4.42
CA LEU A 82 4.63 4.02 3.72
C LEU A 82 5.96 3.30 3.98
N LEU A 83 7.09 4.02 3.95
CA LEU A 83 8.40 3.45 4.29
C LEU A 83 8.44 2.95 5.74
N GLU A 84 7.87 3.71 6.68
CA GLU A 84 7.79 3.30 8.08
C GLU A 84 6.95 2.03 8.27
N ILE A 85 5.81 1.92 7.57
CA ILE A 85 5.00 0.69 7.55
C ILE A 85 5.80 -0.49 7.00
N GLY A 86 6.54 -0.31 5.90
CA GLY A 86 7.41 -1.34 5.33
C GLY A 86 8.47 -1.83 6.33
N LEU A 87 9.04 -0.94 7.13
CA LEU A 87 9.98 -1.30 8.21
C LEU A 87 9.30 -2.09 9.34
N VAL A 88 8.04 -1.79 9.63
CA VAL A 88 7.22 -2.51 10.63
C VAL A 88 6.91 -3.92 10.17
N PHE A 89 6.40 -4.10 8.94
CA PHE A 89 6.11 -5.42 8.39
C PHE A 89 7.36 -6.25 8.11
N GLY A 90 8.51 -5.60 8.03
CA GLY A 90 9.77 -6.21 7.67
C GLY A 90 9.88 -6.24 6.17
N PHE A 91 10.98 -5.68 5.67
CA PHE A 91 11.29 -5.67 4.25
C PHE A 91 11.35 -7.11 3.73
N LYS A 92 10.54 -7.42 2.72
CA LYS A 92 10.53 -8.71 2.02
C LYS A 92 10.78 -8.44 0.55
N THR A 93 11.77 -9.11 -0.01
CA THR A 93 12.18 -8.91 -1.40
C THR A 93 12.44 -10.25 -2.06
N SER A 94 12.18 -10.31 -3.37
CA SER A 94 12.56 -11.41 -4.26
C SER A 94 13.78 -11.07 -5.10
N ARG A 95 14.33 -9.86 -5.00
CA ARG A 95 15.52 -9.42 -5.72
C ARG A 95 16.76 -9.90 -4.99
N ASP A 96 17.64 -10.62 -5.70
CA ASP A 96 18.88 -11.17 -5.12
C ASP A 96 19.77 -10.11 -4.48
N VAL A 97 19.84 -8.91 -5.10
CA VAL A 97 20.65 -7.79 -4.61
C VAL A 97 20.20 -7.24 -3.26
N ASP A 98 18.93 -7.44 -2.92
CA ASP A 98 18.32 -6.92 -1.70
C ASP A 98 18.16 -8.01 -0.62
N ALA A 99 18.62 -9.24 -0.90
CA ALA A 99 18.38 -10.41 -0.05
C ALA A 99 18.85 -10.22 1.40
N GLN A 100 19.94 -9.46 1.62
CA GLN A 100 20.48 -9.17 2.95
C GLN A 100 19.54 -8.33 3.84
N TYR A 101 18.58 -7.63 3.24
CA TYR A 101 17.60 -6.81 3.97
C TYR A 101 16.29 -7.56 4.24
N SER A 102 16.14 -8.76 3.65
CA SER A 102 14.90 -9.53 3.71
C SER A 102 14.71 -10.16 5.10
N ARG A 103 13.60 -9.84 5.78
CA ARG A 103 13.17 -10.55 6.99
C ARG A 103 12.36 -11.80 6.58
N ARG A 104 13.07 -12.82 6.10
CA ARG A 104 12.53 -14.18 5.96
C ARG A 104 12.87 -15.02 7.17
#